data_AF-X6LYH0-F1
#
_entry.id   AF-X6LYH0-F1
#
_cell.length_a   1.000
_cell.length_b   1.000
_cell.length_c   1.000
_cell.angle_alpha   90.00
_cell.angle_beta   90.00
_cell.angle_gamma   90.00
#
_symmetry.space_group_name_H-M   'P 1'
#
loop_
_entity.id
_entity.type
_entity.pdbx_description
1 polymer ?
#
loop_
_entity_poly.entity_id
_entity_poly.type
_entity_poly.pdbx_seq_one_letter_code
_entity_poly.pdbx_strand_id
1 'polypeptide(L)'
;MTLIIDEEEKGVDVNKEIFSASDCYNKDWVSLTNDSQKLNSLACYLCNEILNNAVELHCDEHENAEQVFLIGEKCLEMYLKQNNKKCPSEQHDHCEFSKNKVVRQSVSDLMVICPRQYDLNKDSQSDEGTAKSGEKAEYEKESNSNHSNPKRSCNFKGKIKDVKDHLDKSCRLISIKQVVSVEIQTHLNGINEQLKQLQDVNKDLQSQLQIEKLQTGQQIEKLEKNSNEQSKQIEQLNVTYFVFPNIDYAYNEMQNLRAELLKKDQRINKLTDDFEQFKSNMNREHFELTTRLGQYQTEYNTFGEDDNNEDKDEDDNNEDKDEDDYQDEDNSEEMW
;
A
#
# COMPACT_ATOMS: atom_id res chain seq x y z
N MET A 1 3.37 -9.33 -19.60
CA MET A 1 4.70 -9.55 -20.21
C MET A 1 5.70 -9.40 -19.09
N THR A 2 5.94 -10.49 -18.36
CA THR A 2 6.72 -10.51 -17.12
C THR A 2 8.15 -10.85 -17.50
N LEU A 3 9.05 -9.88 -17.37
CA LEU A 3 10.49 -10.10 -17.58
C LEU A 3 11.03 -10.80 -16.34
N ILE A 4 11.36 -12.08 -16.50
CA ILE A 4 12.16 -12.85 -15.54
C ILE A 4 13.61 -12.44 -15.81
N ILE A 5 14.19 -11.69 -14.87
CA ILE A 5 15.62 -11.39 -14.86
C ILE A 5 16.25 -12.47 -13.99
N ASP A 6 16.84 -13.47 -14.65
CA ASP A 6 17.71 -14.45 -13.99
C ASP A 6 19.07 -13.77 -13.74
N GLU A 7 19.20 -13.11 -12.59
CA GLU A 7 20.50 -12.70 -12.05
C GLU A 7 21.14 -13.91 -11.37
N GLU A 8 22.06 -14.56 -12.08
CA GLU A 8 23.01 -15.50 -11.49
C GLU A 8 23.95 -14.73 -10.54
N GLU A 9 23.59 -14.71 -9.25
CA GLU A 9 24.49 -14.28 -8.19
C GLU A 9 25.70 -15.24 -8.12
N LYS A 10 26.78 -14.85 -8.78
CA LYS A 10 28.12 -15.36 -8.48
C LYS A 10 28.46 -14.96 -7.05
N GLY A 11 28.27 -15.89 -6.12
CA GLY A 11 28.77 -15.80 -4.76
C GLY A 11 30.25 -15.43 -4.78
N VAL A 12 30.55 -14.18 -4.44
CA VAL A 12 31.91 -13.72 -4.21
C VAL A 12 32.38 -14.40 -2.93
N ASP A 13 33.32 -15.33 -3.07
CA ASP A 13 33.96 -15.98 -1.94
C ASP A 13 34.87 -14.95 -1.23
N VAL A 14 34.29 -14.22 -0.27
CA VAL A 14 34.97 -13.18 0.51
C VAL A 14 35.98 -13.77 1.50
N ASN A 15 36.07 -15.10 1.62
CA ASN A 15 37.09 -15.78 2.41
C ASN A 15 38.40 -16.00 1.64
N LYS A 16 38.88 -14.95 0.94
CA LYS A 16 40.27 -14.93 0.47
C LYS A 16 41.16 -14.70 1.68
N GLU A 17 41.42 -15.78 2.43
CA GLU A 17 42.47 -15.80 3.44
C GLU A 17 43.73 -15.19 2.82
N ILE A 18 44.32 -14.23 3.53
CA ILE A 18 45.51 -13.47 3.08
C ILE A 18 46.68 -14.42 2.80
N PHE A 19 46.63 -15.62 3.37
CA PHE A 19 47.39 -16.79 2.93
C PHE A 19 46.56 -17.61 1.94
N SER A 20 46.36 -17.10 0.73
CA SER A 20 45.79 -17.92 -0.32
C SER A 20 46.82 -19.01 -0.58
N ALA A 21 46.56 -20.23 -0.10
CA ALA A 21 47.48 -21.37 -0.11
C ALA A 21 47.95 -21.80 -1.51
N SER A 22 47.56 -21.05 -2.53
CA SER A 22 47.76 -21.30 -3.93
C SER A 22 48.70 -20.29 -4.60
N ASP A 23 48.96 -19.11 -4.02
CA ASP A 23 49.90 -18.12 -4.59
C ASP A 23 51.34 -18.34 -4.09
N CYS A 24 52.33 -17.82 -4.82
CA CYS A 24 53.73 -17.80 -4.37
C CYS A 24 53.87 -17.02 -3.05
N TYR A 25 54.83 -17.41 -2.21
CA TYR A 25 55.03 -16.79 -0.91
C TYR A 25 55.79 -15.47 -1.03
N ASN A 26 55.35 -14.46 -0.27
CA ASN A 26 55.99 -13.16 -0.25
C ASN A 26 57.49 -13.27 0.14
N LYS A 27 58.36 -12.74 -0.72
CA LYS A 27 59.81 -12.83 -0.60
C LYS A 27 60.33 -12.10 0.63
N ASP A 28 59.78 -10.94 0.96
CA ASP A 28 60.19 -10.17 2.13
C ASP A 28 59.90 -10.93 3.42
N TRP A 29 58.71 -11.53 3.53
CA TRP A 29 58.31 -12.37 4.66
C TRP A 29 59.27 -13.55 4.87
N VAL A 30 59.62 -14.27 3.80
CA VAL A 30 60.54 -15.41 3.87
C VAL A 30 61.98 -14.96 4.15
N SER A 31 62.38 -13.77 3.66
CA SER A 31 63.73 -13.23 3.85
C SER A 31 64.04 -12.81 5.29
N LEU A 32 63.03 -12.65 6.16
CA LEU A 32 63.23 -12.35 7.58
C LEU A 32 64.01 -13.43 8.35
N THR A 33 64.03 -14.66 7.84
CA THR A 33 64.57 -15.83 8.55
C THR A 33 65.47 -16.73 7.71
N ASN A 34 65.74 -16.39 6.45
CA ASN A 34 66.57 -17.18 5.54
C ASN A 34 67.60 -16.31 4.80
N ASP A 35 68.67 -16.95 4.34
CA ASP A 35 69.71 -16.30 3.53
C ASP A 35 69.23 -15.94 2.11
N SER A 36 69.52 -14.72 1.68
CA SER A 36 69.07 -14.17 0.39
C SER A 36 69.61 -14.89 -0.85
N GLN A 37 70.84 -15.43 -0.80
CA GLN A 37 71.44 -16.14 -1.94
C GLN A 37 70.69 -17.44 -2.20
N LYS A 38 70.34 -18.17 -1.12
CA LYS A 38 69.53 -19.39 -1.22
C LYS A 38 68.14 -19.10 -1.79
N LEU A 39 67.51 -17.99 -1.38
CA LEU A 39 66.16 -17.64 -1.82
C LEU A 39 66.06 -17.28 -3.31
N ASN A 40 67.11 -16.70 -3.90
CA ASN A 40 67.09 -16.35 -5.33
C ASN A 40 66.94 -17.58 -6.24
N SER A 41 67.48 -18.73 -5.84
CA SER A 41 67.28 -20.00 -6.57
C SER A 41 65.86 -20.58 -6.44
N LEU A 42 65.06 -20.05 -5.52
CA LEU A 42 63.69 -20.48 -5.23
C LEU A 42 62.65 -19.41 -5.62
N ALA A 43 63.05 -18.41 -6.41
CA ALA A 43 62.16 -17.37 -6.91
C ALA A 43 61.37 -17.88 -8.12
N CYS A 44 60.08 -17.53 -8.17
CA CYS A 44 59.22 -17.77 -9.30
C CYS A 44 59.61 -16.86 -10.46
N TYR A 45 59.87 -17.43 -11.63
CA TYR A 45 60.23 -16.66 -12.83
C TYR A 45 59.18 -15.60 -13.22
N LEU A 46 57.88 -15.86 -12.96
CA LEU A 46 56.80 -14.98 -13.38
C LEU A 46 56.54 -13.80 -12.42
N CYS A 47 56.51 -14.04 -11.11
CA CYS A 47 56.14 -13.03 -10.12
C CYS A 47 57.29 -12.58 -9.23
N ASN A 48 58.46 -13.21 -9.34
CA ASN A 48 59.67 -12.94 -8.55
C ASN A 48 59.51 -13.14 -7.01
N GLU A 49 58.42 -13.79 -6.60
CA GLU A 49 58.15 -14.22 -5.22
C GLU A 49 58.69 -15.64 -4.97
N ILE A 50 58.68 -16.13 -3.73
CA ILE A 50 59.16 -17.49 -3.43
C ILE A 50 58.16 -18.53 -3.94
N LEU A 51 58.64 -19.51 -4.70
CA LEU A 51 57.82 -20.55 -5.33
C LEU A 51 56.89 -21.22 -4.32
N ASN A 52 55.60 -21.32 -4.65
CA ASN A 52 54.66 -22.22 -3.99
C ASN A 52 54.21 -23.27 -5.01
N ASN A 53 54.22 -24.55 -4.62
CA ASN A 53 53.94 -25.67 -5.52
C ASN A 53 54.77 -25.61 -6.81
N ALA A 54 56.10 -25.47 -6.69
CA ALA A 54 56.99 -25.32 -7.84
C ALA A 54 56.75 -26.34 -8.96
N VAL A 55 56.74 -25.86 -10.19
CA VAL A 55 56.78 -26.63 -11.43
C VAL A 55 57.96 -26.17 -12.27
N GLU A 56 58.45 -27.08 -13.10
CA GLU A 56 59.58 -26.88 -13.99
C GLU A 56 59.12 -27.04 -15.43
N LEU A 57 59.55 -26.14 -16.32
CA LEU A 57 59.26 -26.22 -17.75
C LEU A 57 60.19 -27.22 -18.43
N HIS A 58 59.64 -28.09 -19.29
CA HIS A 58 60.37 -29.13 -20.03
C HIS A 58 60.05 -29.08 -21.52
N CYS A 59 60.20 -27.92 -22.14
CA CYS A 59 59.98 -27.79 -23.58
C CYS A 59 61.27 -28.11 -24.34
N ASP A 60 61.15 -28.71 -25.53
CA ASP A 60 62.30 -29.07 -26.38
C ASP A 60 63.15 -27.84 -26.72
N GLU A 61 62.50 -26.68 -26.83
CA GLU A 61 63.15 -25.38 -27.04
C GLU A 61 64.11 -24.99 -25.89
N HIS A 62 63.96 -25.59 -24.71
CA HIS A 62 64.78 -25.32 -23.53
C HIS A 62 65.68 -26.50 -23.11
N GLU A 63 65.76 -27.58 -23.88
CA GLU A 63 66.58 -28.76 -23.52
C GLU A 63 68.07 -28.41 -23.34
N ASN A 64 68.55 -27.37 -24.04
CA ASN A 64 69.93 -26.89 -23.99
C ASN A 64 70.12 -25.64 -23.13
N ALA A 65 69.09 -25.15 -22.45
CA ALA A 65 69.23 -23.99 -21.57
C ALA A 65 70.03 -24.38 -20.33
N GLU A 66 71.09 -23.63 -20.00
CA GLU A 66 71.85 -23.83 -18.76
C GLU A 66 71.00 -23.55 -17.50
N GLN A 67 69.85 -22.90 -17.66
CA GLN A 67 68.98 -22.44 -16.58
C GLN A 67 67.67 -23.20 -16.57
N VAL A 68 67.31 -23.71 -15.38
CA VAL A 68 66.02 -24.34 -15.12
C VAL A 68 64.97 -23.28 -14.82
N PHE A 69 63.88 -23.26 -15.59
CA PHE A 69 62.77 -22.32 -15.38
C PHE A 69 61.80 -22.86 -14.33
N LEU A 70 61.91 -22.31 -13.11
CA LEU A 70 61.02 -22.64 -12.01
C LEU A 70 59.87 -21.63 -11.89
N ILE A 71 58.64 -22.14 -11.85
CA ILE A 71 57.42 -21.32 -11.81
C ILE A 71 56.49 -21.87 -10.72
N GLY A 72 55.76 -21.00 -10.03
CA GLY A 72 54.68 -21.44 -9.14
C GLY A 72 53.49 -21.97 -9.95
N GLU A 73 52.93 -23.12 -9.57
CA GLU A 73 51.86 -23.81 -10.33
C GLU A 73 50.70 -22.86 -10.69
N LYS A 74 50.19 -22.06 -9.73
CA LYS A 74 49.11 -21.10 -9.99
C LYS A 74 49.54 -19.92 -10.87
N CYS A 75 50.77 -19.43 -10.73
CA CYS A 75 51.29 -18.37 -11.60
C CYS A 75 51.32 -18.86 -13.06
N LEU A 76 51.76 -20.10 -13.27
CA LEU A 76 51.74 -20.73 -14.59
C LEU A 76 50.32 -20.89 -15.12
N GLU A 77 49.39 -21.42 -14.31
CA GLU A 77 47.97 -21.56 -14.70
C GLU A 77 47.33 -20.22 -15.11
N MET A 78 47.56 -19.16 -14.34
CA MET A 78 47.06 -17.82 -14.65
C MET A 78 47.66 -17.28 -15.94
N TYR A 79 48.96 -17.44 -16.12
CA TYR A 79 49.65 -17.01 -17.34
C TYR A 79 49.13 -17.74 -18.57
N LEU A 80 49.03 -19.06 -18.54
CA LEU A 80 48.57 -19.87 -19.67
C LEU A 80 47.14 -19.53 -20.08
N LYS A 81 46.25 -19.23 -19.11
CA LYS A 81 44.89 -18.77 -19.38
C LYS A 81 44.86 -17.42 -20.11
N GLN A 82 45.77 -16.50 -19.78
CA GLN A 82 45.83 -15.16 -20.37
C GLN A 82 46.57 -15.11 -21.71
N ASN A 83 47.51 -16.04 -21.94
CA ASN A 83 48.44 -15.99 -23.06
C ASN A 83 48.23 -17.15 -24.06
N ASN A 84 46.99 -17.62 -24.22
CA ASN A 84 46.63 -18.66 -25.19
C ASN A 84 47.50 -19.93 -25.08
N LYS A 85 47.83 -20.35 -23.85
CA LYS A 85 48.69 -21.51 -23.54
C LYS A 85 50.13 -21.44 -24.09
N LYS A 86 50.60 -20.24 -24.46
CA LYS A 86 51.99 -20.03 -24.88
C LYS A 86 52.97 -20.17 -23.72
N CYS A 87 54.18 -20.60 -24.02
CA CYS A 87 55.25 -20.74 -23.05
C CYS A 87 55.71 -19.38 -22.46
N PRO A 88 55.91 -19.26 -21.13
CA PRO A 88 56.37 -18.03 -20.49
C PRO A 88 57.71 -17.46 -20.94
N SER A 89 58.67 -18.30 -21.35
CA SER A 89 60.03 -17.87 -21.69
C SER A 89 60.17 -17.40 -23.14
N GLU A 90 59.61 -18.14 -24.11
CA GLU A 90 59.83 -17.87 -25.55
C GLU A 90 58.55 -17.92 -26.42
N GLN A 91 57.36 -17.92 -25.79
CA GLN A 91 56.06 -17.82 -26.47
C GLN A 91 55.74 -18.87 -27.56
N HIS A 92 56.42 -20.02 -27.55
CA HIS A 92 56.09 -21.16 -28.41
C HIS A 92 54.84 -21.89 -27.91
N ASP A 93 54.25 -22.69 -28.80
CA ASP A 93 53.10 -23.55 -28.49
C ASP A 93 53.55 -24.84 -27.78
N HIS A 94 52.62 -25.52 -27.08
CA HIS A 94 52.85 -26.82 -26.43
C HIS A 94 53.93 -26.84 -25.34
N CYS A 95 53.79 -25.95 -24.35
CA CYS A 95 54.63 -25.94 -23.17
C CYS A 95 54.33 -27.13 -22.23
N GLU A 96 55.27 -28.07 -22.11
CA GLU A 96 55.23 -29.13 -21.10
C GLU A 96 55.85 -28.68 -19.78
N PHE A 97 55.28 -29.13 -18.66
CA PHE A 97 55.80 -28.84 -17.33
C PHE A 97 55.57 -30.01 -16.38
N SER A 98 56.48 -30.17 -15.41
CA SER A 98 56.38 -31.22 -14.40
C SER A 98 56.52 -30.67 -12.97
N LYS A 99 56.05 -31.45 -11.99
CA LYS A 99 56.14 -31.07 -10.57
C LYS A 99 57.55 -31.35 -10.05
N ASN A 100 58.31 -30.30 -9.76
CA ASN A 100 59.64 -30.44 -9.17
C ASN A 100 59.55 -30.71 -7.66
N LYS A 101 59.59 -31.99 -7.27
CA LYS A 101 59.46 -32.43 -5.87
C LYS A 101 60.60 -31.92 -4.97
N VAL A 102 61.82 -31.82 -5.51
CA VAL A 102 63.01 -31.40 -4.74
C VAL A 102 62.91 -29.92 -4.37
N VAL A 103 62.50 -29.07 -5.33
CA VAL A 103 62.28 -27.65 -5.09
C VAL A 103 61.10 -27.44 -4.14
N ARG A 104 59.98 -28.15 -4.33
CA ARG A 104 58.83 -28.10 -3.41
C ARG A 104 59.22 -28.44 -1.97
N GLN A 105 60.04 -29.48 -1.78
CA GLN A 105 60.55 -29.85 -0.46
C GLN A 105 61.48 -28.77 0.11
N SER A 106 62.37 -28.22 -0.72
CA SER A 106 63.32 -27.16 -0.33
C SER A 106 62.59 -25.90 0.16
N VAL A 107 61.54 -25.47 -0.55
CA VAL A 107 60.66 -24.38 -0.12
C VAL A 107 59.94 -24.75 1.18
N SER A 108 59.37 -25.95 1.26
CA SER A 108 58.60 -26.41 2.42
C SER A 108 59.41 -26.41 3.72
N ASP A 109 60.72 -26.58 3.62
CA ASP A 109 61.65 -26.58 4.75
C ASP A 109 62.27 -25.20 5.07
N LEU A 110 61.94 -24.14 4.32
CA LEU A 110 62.33 -22.77 4.66
C LEU A 110 61.73 -22.36 6.01
N MET A 111 62.53 -21.68 6.83
CA MET A 111 62.08 -21.17 8.12
C MET A 111 61.31 -19.87 7.93
N VAL A 112 60.22 -19.66 8.64
CA VAL A 112 59.41 -18.44 8.57
C VAL A 112 58.84 -18.08 9.94
N ILE A 113 58.48 -16.81 10.13
CA ILE A 113 57.66 -16.37 11.26
C ILE A 113 56.17 -16.50 10.93
N CYS A 114 55.31 -16.38 11.94
CA CYS A 114 53.86 -16.36 11.73
C CYS A 114 53.47 -15.29 10.68
N PRO A 115 52.76 -15.64 9.59
CA PRO A 115 52.41 -14.64 8.58
C PRO A 115 51.46 -13.57 9.12
N ARG A 116 50.54 -13.92 10.02
CA ARG A 116 49.67 -12.94 10.68
C ARG A 116 50.46 -11.95 11.55
N GLN A 117 51.61 -12.34 12.06
CA GLN A 117 52.52 -11.45 12.79
C GLN A 117 53.28 -10.53 11.83
N TYR A 118 53.70 -11.06 10.67
CA TYR A 118 54.32 -10.27 9.63
C TYR A 118 53.40 -9.15 9.14
N ASP A 119 52.13 -9.46 8.85
CA ASP A 119 51.14 -8.48 8.41
C ASP A 119 50.93 -7.37 9.45
N LEU A 120 50.77 -7.72 10.74
CA LEU A 120 50.61 -6.75 11.83
C LEU A 120 51.82 -5.81 11.97
N ASN A 121 53.04 -6.35 11.79
CA ASN A 121 54.25 -5.56 11.89
C ASN A 121 54.39 -4.59 10.71
N LYS A 122 53.89 -4.96 9.52
CA LYS A 122 53.92 -4.12 8.33
C LYS A 122 53.03 -2.88 8.50
N ASP A 123 51.82 -3.07 9.01
CA ASP A 123 50.87 -1.97 9.24
C ASP A 123 51.37 -0.99 10.32
N SER A 124 52.13 -1.48 11.30
CA SER A 124 52.69 -0.62 12.37
C SER A 124 53.83 0.27 11.88
N GLN A 125 54.48 -0.06 10.77
CA GLN A 125 55.62 0.70 10.23
C GLN A 125 55.23 1.79 9.22
N SER A 126 54.00 1.78 8.70
CA SER A 126 53.55 2.78 7.72
C SER A 126 53.17 4.14 8.31
N ASP A 127 52.96 4.24 9.63
CA ASP A 127 52.46 5.46 10.28
C ASP A 127 53.55 6.40 10.85
N GLU A 128 54.82 5.98 10.92
CA GLU A 128 55.92 6.85 11.41
C GLU A 128 56.52 7.77 10.33
N GLY A 129 55.96 7.77 9.13
CA GLY A 129 56.45 8.53 7.97
C GLY A 129 56.04 10.00 7.88
N THR A 130 55.76 10.73 8.97
CA THR A 130 55.62 12.22 8.89
C THR A 130 56.03 13.02 10.14
N ALA A 131 56.86 12.49 11.05
CA ALA A 131 57.44 13.31 12.13
C ALA A 131 58.93 13.54 11.89
N LYS A 132 59.26 14.58 11.12
CA LYS A 132 60.61 15.12 11.04
C LYS A 132 61.03 15.59 12.44
N SER A 133 62.07 14.93 12.96
CA SER A 133 63.25 15.53 13.57
C SER A 133 63.04 16.85 14.33
N GLY A 134 63.08 16.75 15.67
CA GLY A 134 63.66 17.79 16.50
C GLY A 134 62.82 18.16 17.70
N GLU A 135 62.86 17.36 18.77
CA GLU A 135 63.24 17.83 20.10
C GLU A 135 63.29 16.66 21.08
N LYS A 136 64.38 16.61 21.85
CA LYS A 136 64.55 15.69 22.98
C LYS A 136 63.45 15.98 24.00
N ALA A 137 62.50 15.07 24.11
CA ALA A 137 61.48 15.09 25.14
C ALA A 137 61.57 13.78 25.91
N GLU A 138 62.51 13.76 26.84
CA GLU A 138 62.63 12.81 27.95
C GLU A 138 61.34 12.94 28.80
N TYR A 139 60.33 12.15 28.49
CA TYR A 139 59.17 11.98 29.35
C TYR A 139 58.80 10.50 29.40
N GLU A 140 59.43 9.81 30.36
CA GLU A 140 58.86 8.62 30.96
C GLU A 140 57.45 8.96 31.45
N LYS A 141 56.43 8.56 30.68
CA LYS A 141 55.07 8.43 31.19
C LYS A 141 54.70 6.96 31.21
N GLU A 142 55.03 6.35 32.34
CA GLU A 142 54.35 5.22 32.94
C GLU A 142 52.83 5.48 32.91
N SER A 143 52.21 5.12 31.80
CA SER A 143 50.76 5.05 31.69
C SER A 143 50.37 3.68 32.21
N ASN A 144 50.19 3.62 33.53
CA ASN A 144 49.66 2.50 34.28
C ASN A 144 48.18 2.28 33.90
N SER A 145 47.95 1.74 32.70
CA SER A 145 46.65 1.19 32.29
C SER A 145 46.68 -0.32 32.54
N ASN A 146 46.14 -0.71 33.69
CA ASN A 146 45.90 -2.09 34.08
C ASN A 146 44.80 -2.80 33.25
N HIS A 147 44.47 -2.30 32.05
CA HIS A 147 43.91 -3.16 31.02
C HIS A 147 45.06 -3.79 30.26
N SER A 148 45.58 -4.88 30.83
CA SER A 148 46.42 -5.86 30.15
C SER A 148 45.65 -6.41 28.94
N ASN A 149 45.56 -5.63 27.86
CA ASN A 149 45.21 -6.16 26.55
C ASN A 149 46.22 -7.27 26.31
N PRO A 150 45.79 -8.54 26.27
CA PRO A 150 46.72 -9.65 26.17
C PRO A 150 47.54 -9.38 24.93
N LYS A 151 48.84 -9.14 25.13
CA LYS A 151 49.81 -8.82 24.08
C LYS A 151 49.64 -9.88 23.00
N ARG A 152 48.83 -9.57 21.97
CA ARG A 152 48.48 -10.48 20.88
C ARG A 152 49.74 -10.62 20.07
N SER A 153 50.65 -11.45 20.57
CA SER A 153 51.94 -11.76 20.00
C SER A 153 51.90 -13.24 19.67
N CYS A 154 52.19 -13.55 18.42
CA CYS A 154 52.57 -14.91 18.05
C CYS A 154 54.09 -14.99 18.16
N ASN A 155 54.59 -16.14 18.62
CA ASN A 155 56.03 -16.43 18.65
C ASN A 155 56.36 -17.61 17.74
N PHE A 156 55.47 -17.96 16.81
CA PHE A 156 55.71 -19.06 15.88
C PHE A 156 56.88 -18.70 14.97
N LYS A 157 57.88 -19.57 14.98
CA LYS A 157 58.99 -19.62 14.04
C LYS A 157 59.21 -21.09 13.68
N GLY A 158 58.87 -21.46 12.46
CA GLY A 158 58.81 -22.85 12.02
C GLY A 158 59.01 -22.99 10.53
N LYS A 159 58.87 -24.20 9.99
CA LYS A 159 58.97 -24.42 8.55
C LYS A 159 57.69 -23.97 7.85
N ILE A 160 57.79 -23.57 6.57
CA ILE A 160 56.62 -23.17 5.76
C ILE A 160 55.51 -24.23 5.80
N LYS A 161 55.85 -25.52 5.70
CA LYS A 161 54.87 -26.62 5.73
C LYS A 161 54.07 -26.72 7.04
N ASP A 162 54.62 -26.21 8.15
CA ASP A 162 53.98 -26.25 9.46
C ASP A 162 53.10 -25.00 9.72
N VAL A 163 53.20 -23.97 8.86
CA VAL A 163 52.45 -22.71 9.01
C VAL A 163 50.95 -22.95 9.02
N LYS A 164 50.44 -23.82 8.12
CA LYS A 164 49.01 -24.09 8.03
C LYS A 164 48.45 -24.66 9.34
N ASP A 165 49.09 -25.70 9.86
CA ASP A 165 48.70 -26.32 11.14
C ASP A 165 48.74 -25.30 12.29
N HIS A 166 49.76 -24.44 12.29
CA HIS A 166 49.84 -23.34 13.25
C HIS A 166 48.66 -22.37 13.12
N LEU A 167 48.33 -21.88 11.91
CA LEU A 167 47.24 -20.93 11.68
C LEU A 167 45.88 -21.51 12.05
N ASP A 168 45.67 -22.80 11.82
CA ASP A 168 44.42 -23.50 12.08
C ASP A 168 44.22 -23.82 13.57
N LYS A 169 45.29 -24.24 14.28
CA LYS A 169 45.16 -24.83 15.62
C LYS A 169 45.71 -23.98 16.76
N SER A 170 46.76 -23.20 16.50
CA SER A 170 47.61 -22.66 17.59
C SER A 170 47.82 -21.15 17.52
N CYS A 171 47.50 -20.51 16.40
CA CYS A 171 47.75 -19.08 16.20
C CYS A 171 46.74 -18.24 16.97
N ARG A 172 47.19 -17.63 18.07
CA ARG A 172 46.39 -16.68 18.88
C ARG A 172 46.12 -15.35 18.19
N LEU A 173 46.83 -15.06 17.11
CA LEU A 173 46.49 -13.96 16.21
C LEU A 173 45.34 -14.44 15.33
N ILE A 174 44.16 -14.72 15.87
CA ILE A 174 42.99 -14.95 15.02
C ILE A 174 42.82 -13.66 14.22
N SER A 175 42.74 -13.74 12.88
CA SER A 175 42.53 -12.52 12.11
C SER A 175 41.21 -11.91 12.61
N ILE A 176 41.23 -10.66 13.05
CA ILE A 176 40.02 -9.96 13.51
C ILE A 176 38.93 -10.05 12.42
N LYS A 177 39.36 -10.12 11.15
CA LYS A 177 38.53 -10.36 9.98
C LYS A 177 37.71 -11.66 10.06
N GLN A 178 38.25 -12.76 10.58
CA GLN A 178 37.52 -14.05 10.67
C GLN A 178 36.40 -14.02 11.72
N VAL A 179 36.62 -13.41 12.89
CA VAL A 179 35.57 -13.29 13.93
C VAL A 179 34.45 -12.38 13.44
N VAL A 180 34.81 -11.23 12.88
CA VAL A 180 33.84 -10.27 12.32
C VAL A 180 33.09 -10.90 11.13
N SER A 181 33.74 -11.72 10.31
CA SER A 181 33.09 -12.40 9.19
C SER A 181 32.03 -13.40 9.63
N VAL A 182 32.26 -14.19 10.70
CA VAL A 182 31.28 -15.17 11.19
C VAL A 182 30.07 -14.49 11.81
N GLU A 183 30.29 -13.44 12.61
CA GLU A 183 29.21 -12.66 13.21
C GLU A 183 28.36 -11.95 12.14
N ILE A 184 29.01 -11.30 11.16
CA ILE A 184 28.32 -10.69 10.02
C ILE A 184 27.55 -11.74 9.22
N GLN A 185 28.15 -12.90 8.94
CA GLN A 185 27.47 -13.96 8.19
C GLN A 185 26.22 -14.46 8.92
N THR A 186 26.30 -14.61 10.25
CA THR A 186 25.17 -15.03 11.08
C THR A 186 24.05 -13.98 11.04
N HIS A 187 24.40 -12.70 11.14
CA HIS A 187 23.44 -11.60 11.01
C HIS A 187 22.80 -11.55 9.62
N LEU A 188 23.59 -11.70 8.55
CA LEU A 188 23.09 -11.73 7.18
C LEU A 188 22.12 -12.89 6.94
N ASN A 189 22.44 -14.09 7.46
CA ASN A 189 21.53 -15.23 7.37
C ASN A 189 20.20 -14.95 8.10
N GLY A 190 20.24 -14.30 9.27
CA GLY A 190 19.04 -13.88 10.00
C GLY A 190 18.19 -12.88 9.23
N ILE A 191 18.82 -11.88 8.60
CA ILE A 191 18.14 -10.89 7.75
C ILE A 191 17.50 -11.55 6.53
N ASN A 192 18.19 -12.49 5.89
CA ASN A 192 17.67 -13.21 4.73
C ASN A 192 16.43 -14.05 5.07
N GLU A 193 16.40 -14.69 6.23
CA GLU A 193 15.22 -15.44 6.69
C GLU A 193 14.04 -14.49 6.97
N GLN A 194 14.28 -13.33 7.58
CA GLN A 194 13.25 -12.30 7.77
C GLN A 194 12.73 -11.76 6.43
N LEU A 195 13.61 -11.55 5.46
CA LEU A 195 13.24 -11.09 4.13
C LEU A 195 12.34 -12.11 3.42
N LYS A 196 12.66 -13.40 3.55
CA LYS A 196 11.84 -14.49 3.01
C LYS A 196 10.45 -14.53 3.64
N GLN A 197 10.35 -14.39 4.96
CA GLN A 197 9.07 -14.30 5.66
C GLN A 197 8.23 -13.11 5.20
N LEU A 198 8.86 -11.93 5.02
CA LEU A 198 8.18 -10.74 4.51
C LEU A 198 7.69 -10.93 3.07
N GLN A 199 8.45 -11.61 2.22
CA GLN A 199 8.03 -11.94 0.86
C GLN A 199 6.79 -12.86 0.84
N ASP A 200 6.74 -13.85 1.73
CA ASP A 200 5.60 -14.77 1.82
C ASP A 200 4.34 -14.06 2.32
N VAL A 201 4.45 -13.18 3.33
CA VAL A 201 3.34 -12.32 3.78
C VAL A 201 2.85 -11.41 2.66
N ASN A 202 3.75 -10.84 1.86
CA ASN A 202 3.36 -9.98 0.74
C ASN A 202 2.58 -10.77 -0.34
N LYS A 203 3.00 -11.99 -0.66
CA LYS A 203 2.26 -12.87 -1.58
C LYS A 203 0.86 -13.23 -1.07
N ASP A 204 0.75 -13.50 0.23
CA ASP A 204 -0.55 -13.77 0.87
C ASP A 204 -1.47 -12.56 0.79
N LEU A 205 -0.99 -11.37 1.16
CA LEU A 205 -1.74 -10.12 1.06
C LEU A 205 -2.18 -9.80 -0.37
N GLN A 206 -1.32 -10.05 -1.37
CA GLN A 206 -1.69 -9.89 -2.77
C GLN A 206 -2.81 -10.85 -3.20
N SER A 207 -2.79 -12.08 -2.69
CA SER A 207 -3.84 -13.07 -2.95
C SER A 207 -5.16 -12.66 -2.31
N GLN A 208 -5.13 -12.18 -1.06
CA GLN A 208 -6.31 -11.65 -0.37
C GLN A 208 -6.92 -10.46 -1.11
N LEU A 209 -6.09 -9.52 -1.57
CA LEU A 209 -6.54 -8.36 -2.33
C LEU A 209 -7.23 -8.75 -3.66
N GLN A 210 -6.75 -9.81 -4.33
CA GLN A 210 -7.40 -10.30 -5.55
C GLN A 210 -8.78 -10.92 -5.24
N ILE A 211 -8.90 -11.68 -4.15
CA ILE A 211 -10.16 -12.26 -3.72
C ILE A 211 -11.18 -11.16 -3.40
N GLU A 212 -10.78 -10.14 -2.64
CA GLU A 212 -11.64 -9.02 -2.29
C GLU A 212 -12.11 -8.26 -3.54
N LYS A 213 -11.21 -7.98 -4.48
CA LYS A 213 -11.58 -7.35 -5.78
C LYS A 213 -12.62 -8.15 -6.55
N LEU A 214 -12.52 -9.48 -6.58
CA LEU A 214 -13.51 -10.34 -7.23
C LEU A 214 -14.85 -10.28 -6.51
N GLN A 215 -14.86 -10.29 -5.18
CA GLN A 215 -16.09 -10.18 -4.39
C GLN A 215 -16.78 -8.83 -4.60
N THR A 216 -16.03 -7.72 -4.56
CA THR A 216 -16.56 -6.39 -4.83
C THR A 216 -17.11 -6.30 -6.26
N GLY A 217 -16.41 -6.86 -7.25
CA GLY A 217 -16.91 -6.92 -8.63
C GLY A 217 -18.25 -7.64 -8.74
N GLN A 218 -18.41 -8.78 -8.07
CA GLN A 218 -19.68 -9.53 -8.05
C GLN A 218 -20.80 -8.74 -7.34
N GLN A 219 -20.49 -7.96 -6.31
CA GLN A 219 -21.48 -7.11 -5.64
C GLN A 219 -21.94 -5.96 -6.53
N ILE A 220 -21.02 -5.31 -7.25
CA ILE A 220 -21.34 -4.27 -8.23
C ILE A 220 -22.26 -4.82 -9.32
N GLU A 221 -21.94 -5.98 -9.90
CA GLU A 221 -22.78 -6.60 -10.94
C GLU A 221 -24.20 -6.91 -10.44
N LYS A 222 -24.35 -7.35 -9.18
CA LYS A 222 -25.67 -7.56 -8.56
C LYS A 222 -26.45 -6.26 -8.40
N LEU A 223 -25.80 -5.19 -7.95
CA LEU A 223 -26.42 -3.87 -7.80
C LEU A 223 -26.85 -3.28 -9.15
N GLU A 224 -26.04 -3.45 -10.20
CA GLU A 224 -26.39 -3.03 -11.56
C GLU A 224 -27.61 -3.77 -12.10
N LYS A 225 -27.68 -5.10 -11.91
CA LYS A 225 -28.87 -5.89 -12.29
C LYS A 225 -30.13 -5.41 -11.57
N ASN A 226 -30.04 -5.16 -10.27
CA ASN A 226 -31.15 -4.65 -9.48
C ASN A 226 -31.58 -3.25 -9.93
N SER A 227 -30.62 -2.35 -10.18
CA SER A 227 -30.90 -0.99 -10.66
C SER A 227 -31.56 -0.99 -12.05
N ASN A 228 -31.12 -1.88 -12.95
CA ASN A 228 -31.74 -2.05 -14.26
C ASN A 228 -33.18 -2.56 -14.15
N GLU A 229 -33.44 -3.49 -13.23
CA GLU A 229 -34.79 -4.01 -13.00
C GLU A 229 -35.72 -2.94 -12.41
N GLN A 230 -35.24 -2.16 -11.43
CA GLN A 230 -35.97 -1.01 -10.91
C GLN A 230 -36.25 0.03 -11.99
N SER A 231 -35.29 0.29 -12.88
CA SER A 231 -35.47 1.22 -14.00
C SER A 231 -36.58 0.75 -14.95
N LYS A 232 -36.66 -0.55 -15.26
CA LYS A 232 -37.77 -1.13 -16.04
C LYS A 232 -39.12 -1.00 -15.33
N GLN A 233 -39.17 -1.20 -14.02
CA GLN A 233 -40.40 -1.02 -13.24
C GLN A 233 -40.88 0.43 -13.27
N ILE A 234 -39.95 1.38 -13.14
CA ILE A 234 -40.26 2.82 -13.27
C ILE A 234 -40.80 3.14 -14.66
N GLU A 235 -40.20 2.59 -15.72
CA GLU A 235 -40.67 2.77 -17.09
C GLU A 235 -42.09 2.23 -17.30
N GLN A 236 -42.39 1.04 -16.75
CA GLN A 236 -43.75 0.46 -16.79
C GLN A 236 -44.77 1.31 -16.01
N LEU A 237 -44.40 1.83 -14.84
CA LEU A 237 -45.25 2.73 -14.06
C LEU A 237 -45.51 4.03 -14.81
N ASN A 238 -44.49 4.61 -15.47
CA ASN A 238 -44.63 5.82 -16.26
C ASN A 238 -45.56 5.62 -17.46
N VAL A 239 -45.48 4.49 -18.16
CA VAL A 239 -46.43 4.14 -19.23
C VAL A 239 -47.86 4.06 -18.67
N THR A 240 -48.04 3.43 -17.52
CA THR A 240 -49.37 3.31 -16.88
C THR A 240 -49.92 4.68 -16.47
N TYR A 241 -49.07 5.57 -15.94
CA TYR A 241 -49.46 6.93 -15.56
C TYR A 241 -49.85 7.78 -16.77
N PHE A 242 -49.15 7.63 -17.90
CA PHE A 242 -49.45 8.36 -19.14
C PHE A 242 -50.76 7.91 -19.82
N VAL A 243 -51.27 6.72 -19.47
CA VAL A 243 -52.55 6.17 -19.97
C VAL A 243 -53.74 6.59 -19.10
N PHE A 244 -53.62 7.64 -18.28
CA PHE A 244 -54.76 8.33 -17.66
C PHE A 244 -55.15 9.64 -18.38
N PRO A 245 -55.51 9.65 -19.69
CA PRO A 245 -56.09 10.83 -20.34
C PRO A 245 -57.43 11.25 -19.72
N ASN A 246 -57.99 10.41 -18.86
CA ASN A 246 -59.23 10.69 -18.12
C ASN A 246 -59.06 11.79 -17.07
N ILE A 247 -57.85 12.10 -16.58
CA ILE A 247 -57.69 13.18 -15.57
C ILE A 247 -57.91 14.55 -16.22
N ASP A 248 -57.30 14.81 -17.37
CA ASP A 248 -57.51 16.07 -18.11
C ASP A 248 -58.94 16.18 -18.63
N TYR A 249 -59.53 15.07 -19.09
CA TYR A 249 -60.93 15.04 -19.50
C TYR A 249 -61.87 15.34 -18.32
N ALA A 250 -61.70 14.66 -17.18
CA ALA A 250 -62.50 14.87 -15.98
C ALA A 250 -62.31 16.28 -15.40
N TYR A 251 -61.09 16.83 -15.46
CA TYR A 251 -60.82 18.20 -15.04
C TYR A 251 -61.58 19.20 -15.92
N ASN A 252 -61.54 19.02 -17.25
CA ASN A 252 -62.28 19.88 -18.18
C ASN A 252 -63.80 19.75 -18.00
N GLU A 253 -64.31 18.54 -17.79
CA GLU A 253 -65.73 18.29 -17.50
C GLU A 253 -66.17 18.96 -16.18
N MET A 254 -65.37 18.85 -15.13
CA MET A 254 -65.60 19.56 -13.87
C MET A 254 -65.63 21.08 -14.04
N GLN A 255 -64.72 21.66 -14.83
CA GLN A 255 -64.71 23.11 -15.07
C GLN A 255 -65.96 23.56 -15.85
N ASN A 256 -66.41 22.76 -16.82
CA ASN A 256 -67.66 23.02 -17.55
C ASN A 256 -68.87 22.97 -16.63
N LEU A 257 -68.98 21.95 -15.78
CA LEU A 257 -70.06 21.82 -14.79
C LEU A 257 -70.05 22.99 -13.79
N ARG A 258 -68.87 23.41 -13.33
CA ARG A 258 -68.71 24.57 -12.43
C ARG A 258 -69.19 25.86 -13.08
N ALA A 259 -68.86 26.08 -14.35
CA ALA A 259 -69.33 27.24 -15.10
C ALA A 259 -70.84 27.22 -15.33
N GLU A 260 -71.43 26.04 -15.55
CA GLU A 260 -72.87 25.87 -15.68
C GLU A 260 -73.61 26.15 -14.37
N LEU A 261 -73.08 25.65 -13.24
CA LEU A 261 -73.58 25.93 -11.90
C LEU A 261 -73.60 27.44 -11.61
N LEU A 262 -72.49 28.13 -11.89
CA LEU A 262 -72.41 29.58 -11.68
C LEU A 262 -73.47 30.36 -12.49
N LYS A 263 -73.76 29.93 -13.73
CA LYS A 263 -74.83 30.52 -14.55
C LYS A 263 -76.22 30.25 -13.97
N LYS A 264 -76.43 29.07 -13.40
CA LYS A 264 -77.70 28.72 -12.72
C LYS A 264 -77.88 29.55 -11.45
N ASP A 265 -76.84 29.73 -10.64
CA ASP A 265 -76.87 30.59 -9.45
C ASP A 265 -77.20 32.04 -9.81
N GLN A 266 -76.60 32.58 -10.87
CA GLN A 266 -76.94 33.91 -11.37
C GLN A 266 -78.41 34.05 -11.77
N ARG A 267 -79.00 33.01 -12.38
CA ARG A 267 -80.43 33.01 -12.73
C ARG A 267 -81.31 32.93 -11.50
N ILE A 268 -80.95 32.11 -10.52
CA ILE A 268 -81.66 32.00 -9.24
C ILE A 268 -81.66 33.36 -8.55
N ASN A 269 -80.50 34.01 -8.41
CA ASN A 269 -80.40 35.34 -7.80
C ASN A 269 -81.29 36.37 -8.49
N LYS A 270 -81.32 36.38 -9.83
CA LYS A 270 -82.20 37.28 -10.58
C LYS A 270 -83.69 37.00 -10.32
N LEU A 271 -84.09 35.73 -10.31
CA LEU A 271 -85.47 35.34 -9.99
C LEU A 271 -85.84 35.72 -8.54
N THR A 272 -84.90 35.59 -7.61
CA THR A 272 -85.08 36.02 -6.22
C THR A 272 -85.30 37.53 -6.14
N ASP A 273 -84.51 38.33 -6.86
CA ASP A 273 -84.68 39.78 -6.93
C ASP A 273 -86.04 40.17 -7.53
N ASP A 274 -86.44 39.54 -8.65
CA ASP A 274 -87.73 39.74 -9.30
C ASP A 274 -88.89 39.36 -8.36
N PHE A 275 -88.76 38.29 -7.58
CA PHE A 275 -89.75 37.84 -6.61
C PHE A 275 -89.90 38.82 -5.44
N GLU A 276 -88.80 39.31 -4.86
CA GLU A 276 -88.85 40.33 -3.79
C GLU A 276 -89.41 41.67 -4.28
N GLN A 277 -89.13 42.04 -5.53
CA GLN A 277 -89.76 43.20 -6.16
C GLN A 277 -91.28 43.00 -6.32
N PHE A 278 -91.70 41.83 -6.81
CA PHE A 278 -93.12 41.50 -6.95
C PHE A 278 -93.83 41.50 -5.59
N LYS A 279 -93.23 40.91 -4.56
CA LYS A 279 -93.73 40.91 -3.19
C LYS A 279 -93.87 42.33 -2.62
N SER A 280 -92.88 43.20 -2.89
CA SER A 280 -92.95 44.61 -2.51
C SER A 280 -94.09 45.36 -3.22
N ASN A 281 -94.29 45.11 -4.51
CA ASN A 281 -95.41 45.67 -5.27
C ASN A 281 -96.76 45.19 -4.73
N MET A 282 -96.90 43.89 -4.46
CA MET A 282 -98.12 43.31 -3.91
C MET A 282 -98.43 43.88 -2.52
N ASN A 283 -97.43 43.99 -1.65
CA ASN A 283 -97.61 44.60 -0.32
C ASN A 283 -98.05 46.07 -0.41
N ARG A 284 -97.51 46.81 -1.38
CA ARG A 284 -97.95 48.20 -1.66
C ARG A 284 -99.40 48.24 -2.11
N GLU A 285 -99.80 47.42 -3.07
CA GLU A 285 -101.19 47.34 -3.55
C GLU A 285 -102.15 46.91 -2.44
N HIS A 286 -101.77 45.92 -1.63
CA HIS A 286 -102.53 45.49 -0.47
C HIS A 286 -102.71 46.65 0.52
N PHE A 287 -101.65 47.37 0.86
CA PHE A 287 -101.71 48.54 1.75
C PHE A 287 -102.64 49.64 1.20
N GLU A 288 -102.59 49.93 -0.10
CA GLU A 288 -103.49 50.89 -0.76
C GLU A 288 -104.95 50.44 -0.68
N LEU A 289 -105.24 49.14 -0.90
CA LEU A 289 -106.57 48.57 -0.78
C LEU A 289 -107.09 48.58 0.67
N THR A 290 -106.26 48.20 1.64
CA THR A 290 -106.59 48.28 3.07
C THR A 290 -106.90 49.71 3.49
N THR A 291 -106.11 50.68 3.01
CA THR A 291 -106.35 52.11 3.28
C THR A 291 -107.69 52.57 2.71
N ARG A 292 -108.00 52.21 1.46
CA ARG A 292 -109.31 52.50 0.84
C ARG A 292 -110.48 51.87 1.59
N LEU A 293 -110.35 50.61 2.00
CA LEU A 293 -111.38 49.93 2.80
C LEU A 293 -111.60 50.63 4.14
N GLY A 294 -110.53 51.05 4.82
CA GLY A 294 -110.63 51.84 6.04
C GLY A 294 -111.36 53.17 5.83
N GLN A 295 -111.11 53.86 4.71
CA GLN A 295 -111.85 55.08 4.35
C GLN A 295 -113.35 54.79 4.17
N TYR A 296 -113.71 53.73 3.43
CA TYR A 296 -115.12 53.33 3.27
C TYR A 296 -115.80 52.95 4.59
N GLN A 297 -115.10 52.23 5.48
CA GLN A 297 -115.63 51.91 6.81
C GLN A 297 -115.84 53.17 7.66
N THR A 298 -114.93 54.15 7.56
CA THR A 298 -115.08 55.42 8.28
C THR A 298 -116.28 56.21 7.74
N GLU A 299 -116.43 56.29 6.41
CA GLU A 299 -117.61 56.89 5.76
C GLU A 299 -118.92 56.18 6.15
N TYR A 300 -118.91 54.85 6.19
CA TYR A 300 -120.06 54.04 6.61
C TYR A 300 -120.42 54.26 8.09
N ASN A 301 -119.43 54.29 8.99
CA ASN A 301 -119.66 54.54 10.42
C ASN A 301 -120.13 55.97 10.69
N THR A 302 -119.65 56.97 9.94
CA THR A 302 -120.22 58.33 10.00
C THR A 302 -121.66 58.43 9.49
N PHE A 303 -122.15 57.43 8.75
CA PHE A 303 -123.55 57.28 8.35
C PHE A 303 -124.37 56.43 9.35
N GLY A 304 -123.72 55.70 10.26
CA GLY A 304 -124.35 54.79 11.22
C GLY A 304 -124.50 55.33 12.64
N GLU A 305 -123.93 56.50 12.96
CA GLU A 305 -124.03 57.09 14.31
C GLU A 305 -125.29 57.97 14.55
N ASP A 306 -126.18 58.11 13.55
CA ASP A 306 -127.44 58.87 13.70
C ASP A 306 -128.70 58.02 13.92
N ASP A 307 -128.63 56.68 13.88
CA ASP A 307 -129.82 55.84 14.11
C ASP A 307 -129.48 54.54 14.88
N ASN A 308 -130.20 54.34 15.99
CA ASN A 308 -130.31 53.15 16.87
C ASN A 308 -129.27 53.08 18.01
N ASN A 309 -129.56 53.29 19.30
CA ASN A 309 -130.77 53.15 20.13
C ASN A 309 -131.60 51.88 19.92
N GLU A 310 -131.74 51.14 21.01
CA GLU A 310 -132.64 50.01 21.28
C GLU A 310 -132.18 48.58 20.92
N ASP A 311 -131.97 47.87 22.04
CA ASP A 311 -132.47 46.52 22.35
C ASP A 311 -131.63 45.27 22.06
N LYS A 312 -131.20 44.70 23.20
CA LYS A 312 -131.51 43.35 23.70
C LYS A 312 -130.73 42.13 23.18
N ASP A 313 -130.07 41.55 24.18
CA ASP A 313 -130.26 40.18 24.71
C ASP A 313 -129.73 38.96 23.93
N GLU A 314 -128.98 38.19 24.74
CA GLU A 314 -128.99 36.73 24.90
C GLU A 314 -128.11 35.82 24.01
N ASP A 315 -127.31 35.06 24.77
CA ASP A 315 -127.07 33.61 24.68
C ASP A 315 -125.94 33.05 23.82
N ASP A 316 -124.88 32.68 24.57
CA ASP A 316 -124.43 31.31 24.84
C ASP A 316 -123.79 30.44 23.74
N ASN A 317 -122.77 29.72 24.23
CA ASN A 317 -122.28 28.41 23.84
C ASN A 317 -121.15 28.29 22.81
N ASN A 318 -119.98 27.99 23.39
CA ASN A 318 -119.30 26.67 23.31
C ASN A 318 -118.21 26.40 22.27
N GLU A 319 -117.28 25.61 22.83
CA GLU A 319 -116.40 24.59 22.23
C GLU A 319 -115.15 25.13 21.50
N ASP A 320 -113.98 25.02 22.12
CA ASP A 320 -113.19 23.81 22.42
C ASP A 320 -112.35 23.37 21.22
N LYS A 321 -111.17 22.86 21.58
CA LYS A 321 -110.31 21.91 20.88
C LYS A 321 -109.13 22.52 20.14
N ASP A 322 -107.93 22.35 20.71
CA ASP A 322 -107.06 21.15 20.57
C ASP A 322 -106.36 21.27 19.20
N GLU A 323 -105.09 20.95 18.99
CA GLU A 323 -104.11 20.19 19.74
C GLU A 323 -102.83 20.24 18.87
N ASP A 324 -101.74 19.77 19.46
CA ASP A 324 -100.59 19.13 18.85
C ASP A 324 -99.55 20.03 18.14
N ASP A 325 -98.36 20.21 18.70
CA ASP A 325 -97.36 19.18 19.07
C ASP A 325 -96.88 18.42 17.82
N TYR A 326 -95.69 18.73 17.32
CA TYR A 326 -94.84 17.70 16.74
C TYR A 326 -93.37 18.12 16.87
N GLN A 327 -92.68 17.22 17.54
CA GLN A 327 -91.30 17.21 18.01
C GLN A 327 -90.31 16.88 16.87
N ASP A 328 -89.07 16.70 17.30
CA ASP A 328 -88.03 15.87 16.68
C ASP A 328 -87.19 16.53 15.57
N GLU A 329 -85.88 16.36 15.50
CA GLU A 329 -84.89 15.57 16.25
C GLU A 329 -83.54 16.15 15.77
N ASP A 330 -82.68 16.65 16.64
CA ASP A 330 -81.50 15.93 17.11
C ASP A 330 -81.07 14.76 16.20
N ASN A 331 -80.02 14.97 15.40
CA ASN A 331 -79.10 13.86 15.15
C ASN A 331 -77.68 14.36 14.90
N SER A 332 -76.89 14.23 15.95
CA SER A 332 -75.46 13.96 15.91
C SER A 332 -75.14 12.75 15.02
N GLU A 333 -74.11 12.82 14.19
CA GLU A 333 -73.27 11.65 13.93
C GLU A 333 -71.85 12.02 13.48
N GLU A 334 -70.94 11.71 14.41
CA GLU A 334 -69.56 11.19 14.34
C GLU A 334 -68.81 10.96 13.01
N MET A 335 -67.48 11.12 13.14
CA MET A 335 -66.36 10.38 12.52
C MET A 335 -66.26 10.39 10.98
N TRP A 336 -65.16 10.80 10.35
CA TRP A 336 -63.75 10.41 10.53
C TRP A 336 -62.78 11.52 10.12
#